data_AF-A0A1H3XYI1-F1
#
_entry.id   AF-A0A1H3XYI1-F1
#
_cell.length_a   1.000
_cell.length_b   1.000
_cell.length_c   1.000
_cell.angle_alpha   90.00
_cell.angle_beta   90.00
_cell.angle_gamma   90.00
#
_symmetry.space_group_name_H-M   'P 1'
#
loop_
_entity.id
_entity.type
_entity.pdbx_description
1 polymer ?
#
loop_
_entity_poly.entity_id
_entity_poly.type
_entity_poly.pdbx_seq_one_letter_code
_entity_poly.pdbx_strand_id
1 'polypeptide(L)'
;MEEQPDIRLPEDAGPHASSNIEWWYAFTFLNSSRGSRYALMTSFFQVGESACSKGHYLIYTLIDLDNKKQKNQSRIDNKLKRNMMFLYLPFYLLLHPFDTTMWRLYKSLIAGRIPRPHGLLRKAVIKQNPLRLMYGKNSMTFEKEKEDFHLLLSEDGITADLHFQPRKPHALIGTDGKPDDLYYYSFTQNKVSGKLHTHKGIESVSGEGWFDHQWGKDYSLVKGTGWNWFGLQLDDGRELLLNEMRSNDGETSSQMANVIEKDGTVRFTRNISFHPLKYWKSVKTNARYPIAWQITIPEFNIEIQTVPFFSNQEMLVLGPLQGIWEGAVSLTGKERLSNGAVNHLTGEGFMELVGYAFSS
;
A
#
# COMPACT_ATOMS: atom_id res chain seq x y z
N MET A 1 22.39 -18.32 -18.70
CA MET A 1 21.19 -18.62 -17.91
C MET A 1 21.52 -18.20 -16.50
N GLU A 2 21.20 -16.95 -16.13
CA GLU A 2 21.16 -16.61 -14.70
C GLU A 2 19.91 -17.31 -14.14
N GLU A 3 20.10 -18.15 -13.13
CA GLU A 3 18.99 -18.72 -12.37
C GLU A 3 18.16 -17.56 -11.80
N GLN A 4 16.88 -17.51 -12.18
CA GLN A 4 15.90 -16.58 -11.61
C GLN A 4 15.84 -16.85 -10.10
N PRO A 5 16.06 -15.85 -9.22
CA PRO A 5 15.90 -16.07 -7.79
C PRO A 5 14.43 -16.29 -7.48
N ASP A 6 14.09 -17.51 -7.10
CA ASP A 6 12.78 -17.89 -6.58
C ASP A 6 12.60 -17.26 -5.18
N ILE A 7 11.43 -16.69 -4.90
CA ILE A 7 11.11 -16.13 -3.57
C ILE A 7 10.99 -17.29 -2.57
N ARG A 8 11.77 -17.24 -1.48
CA ARG A 8 11.85 -18.31 -0.47
C ARG A 8 11.44 -17.79 0.90
N LEU A 9 10.34 -18.31 1.42
CA LEU A 9 9.91 -18.03 2.79
C LEU A 9 10.41 -19.12 3.74
N PRO A 10 10.86 -18.76 4.97
CA PRO A 10 10.73 -17.44 5.60
C PRO A 10 11.86 -16.43 5.31
N GLU A 11 12.88 -16.78 4.53
CA GLU A 11 14.08 -15.95 4.32
C GLU A 11 13.75 -14.58 3.70
N ASP A 12 13.01 -14.57 2.59
CA ASP A 12 12.61 -13.38 1.82
C ASP A 12 11.39 -12.64 2.42
N ALA A 13 10.96 -13.04 3.62
CA ALA A 13 10.16 -12.14 4.44
C ALA A 13 11.02 -10.96 4.95
N GLY A 14 12.32 -11.20 5.19
CA GLY A 14 13.24 -10.22 5.75
C GLY A 14 13.67 -9.11 4.79
N PRO A 15 14.43 -8.12 5.29
CA PRO A 15 14.92 -7.00 4.47
C PRO A 15 16.00 -7.44 3.47
N HIS A 16 15.97 -6.84 2.29
CA HIS A 16 16.88 -7.13 1.18
C HIS A 16 17.93 -6.03 1.03
N ALA A 17 19.20 -6.36 1.27
CA ALA A 17 20.28 -5.37 1.29
C ALA A 17 20.55 -4.69 -0.06
N SER A 18 20.28 -5.37 -1.17
CA SER A 18 20.48 -4.91 -2.55
C SER A 18 19.36 -4.00 -3.08
N SER A 19 18.22 -3.96 -2.39
CA SER A 19 17.05 -3.16 -2.76
C SER A 19 17.22 -1.71 -2.30
N ASN A 20 16.93 -0.74 -3.17
CA ASN A 20 16.92 0.67 -2.76
C ASN A 20 15.56 1.10 -2.17
N ILE A 21 14.50 0.33 -2.46
CA ILE A 21 13.17 0.48 -1.89
C ILE A 21 12.64 -0.90 -1.54
N GLU A 22 11.94 -0.95 -0.41
CA GLU A 22 11.34 -2.16 0.12
C GLU A 22 10.19 -1.79 1.06
N TRP A 23 9.10 -2.53 1.01
CA TRP A 23 7.97 -2.26 1.89
C TRP A 23 7.14 -3.49 2.25
N TRP A 24 6.69 -3.48 3.50
CA TRP A 24 5.70 -4.40 4.05
C TRP A 24 4.39 -3.64 4.19
N TYR A 25 3.45 -3.94 3.30
CA TYR A 25 2.15 -3.30 3.24
C TYR A 25 1.07 -4.25 3.72
N ALA A 26 0.09 -3.75 4.46
CA ALA A 26 -1.06 -4.53 4.85
C ALA A 26 -2.32 -3.67 4.92
N PHE A 27 -3.45 -4.23 4.53
CA PHE A 27 -4.76 -3.65 4.83
C PHE A 27 -5.71 -4.67 5.43
N THR A 28 -6.77 -4.18 6.07
CA THR A 28 -7.83 -5.03 6.63
C THR A 28 -9.15 -4.28 6.74
N PHE A 29 -10.24 -5.03 6.59
CA PHE A 29 -11.59 -4.63 6.98
C PHE A 29 -11.96 -5.33 8.29
N LEU A 30 -12.47 -4.55 9.24
CA LEU A 30 -12.70 -4.99 10.61
C LEU A 30 -14.14 -4.69 11.02
N ASN A 31 -14.81 -5.70 11.55
CA ASN A 31 -16.08 -5.57 12.24
C ASN A 31 -15.81 -5.58 13.75
N SER A 32 -16.30 -4.55 14.44
CA SER A 32 -16.21 -4.42 15.89
C SER A 32 -17.33 -5.19 16.58
N SER A 33 -17.01 -5.75 17.75
CA SER A 33 -17.96 -6.31 18.71
C SER A 33 -19.06 -5.32 19.14
N ARG A 34 -18.87 -4.02 18.90
CA ARG A 34 -19.86 -2.96 19.14
C ARG A 34 -20.60 -2.50 17.87
N GLY A 35 -20.44 -3.22 16.76
CA GLY A 35 -21.15 -2.99 15.50
C GLY A 35 -20.53 -1.93 14.58
N SER A 36 -19.43 -1.29 14.97
CA SER A 36 -18.71 -0.36 14.07
C SER A 36 -17.90 -1.10 13.01
N ARG A 37 -17.84 -0.55 11.78
CA ARG A 37 -16.96 -1.02 10.71
C ARG A 37 -15.75 -0.10 10.53
N TYR A 38 -14.58 -0.72 10.45
CA TYR A 38 -13.32 -0.03 10.21
C TYR A 38 -12.60 -0.62 9.00
N ALA A 39 -11.82 0.21 8.33
CA ALA A 39 -10.76 -0.23 7.44
C ALA A 39 -9.43 0.33 7.97
N LEU A 40 -8.35 -0.44 7.81
CA LEU A 40 -7.02 -0.02 8.21
C LEU A 40 -6.02 -0.41 7.14
N MET A 41 -5.11 0.49 6.81
CA MET A 41 -3.95 0.23 5.97
C MET A 41 -2.70 0.71 6.67
N THR A 42 -1.58 0.00 6.48
CA THR A 42 -0.26 0.39 6.93
C THR A 42 0.79 0.01 5.90
N SER A 43 1.87 0.79 5.84
CA SER A 43 3.08 0.42 5.12
C SER A 43 4.33 0.81 5.89
N PHE A 44 5.21 -0.19 6.08
CA PHE A 44 6.54 -0.03 6.65
C PHE A 44 7.53 0.01 5.49
N PHE A 45 8.08 1.18 5.18
CA PHE A 45 9.08 1.31 4.12
C PHE A 45 10.49 1.29 4.68
N GLN A 46 11.39 0.76 3.87
CA GLN A 46 12.82 0.91 3.97
C GLN A 46 13.33 1.53 2.65
N VAL A 47 14.05 2.67 2.74
CA VAL A 47 14.46 3.45 1.56
C VAL A 47 15.92 3.87 1.66
N GLY A 48 16.71 3.56 0.64
CA GLY A 48 18.09 4.02 0.47
C GLY A 48 18.98 3.03 -0.28
N GLU A 49 19.96 3.56 -1.00
CA GLU A 49 20.87 2.77 -1.86
C GLU A 49 21.84 1.85 -1.11
N SER A 50 22.11 2.12 0.17
CA SER A 50 23.07 1.32 0.95
C SER A 50 22.46 0.83 2.24
N ALA A 51 22.59 -0.46 2.52
CA ALA A 51 21.97 -1.13 3.66
C ALA A 51 22.17 -0.42 5.02
N CYS A 52 23.35 0.15 5.29
CA CYS A 52 23.64 0.83 6.55
C CYS A 52 22.99 2.22 6.69
N SER A 53 22.70 2.88 5.57
CA SER A 53 22.17 4.25 5.50
C SER A 53 20.68 4.30 5.15
N LYS A 54 20.03 3.14 4.93
CA LYS A 54 18.59 3.07 4.68
C LYS A 54 17.79 3.79 5.78
N GLY A 55 16.93 4.68 5.34
CA GLY A 55 15.94 5.36 6.14
C GLY A 55 14.65 4.55 6.23
N HIS A 56 13.82 4.90 7.21
CA HIS A 56 12.58 4.18 7.48
C HIS A 56 11.41 5.16 7.48
N TYR A 57 10.31 4.75 6.84
CA TYR A 57 9.08 5.53 6.75
C TYR A 57 7.90 4.64 7.14
N LEU A 58 7.13 5.03 8.14
CA LEU A 58 5.83 4.42 8.45
C LEU A 58 4.73 5.35 7.99
N ILE A 59 3.80 4.83 7.20
CA ILE A 59 2.50 5.45 6.98
C ILE A 59 1.41 4.46 7.36
N TYR A 60 0.31 4.95 7.92
CA TYR A 60 -0.88 4.13 8.11
C TYR A 60 -2.12 5.01 8.22
N THR A 61 -3.28 4.46 7.89
CA THR A 61 -4.58 5.10 8.05
C THR A 61 -5.53 4.18 8.78
N LEU A 62 -6.27 4.72 9.75
CA LEU A 62 -7.45 4.08 10.31
C LEU A 62 -8.69 4.83 9.81
N ILE A 63 -9.60 4.08 9.21
CA ILE A 63 -10.80 4.58 8.54
C ILE A 63 -12.02 4.05 9.31
N ASP A 64 -12.83 4.95 9.86
CA ASP A 64 -14.16 4.65 10.40
C ASP A 64 -15.15 4.75 9.24
N LEU A 65 -15.57 3.59 8.72
CA LEU A 65 -16.39 3.49 7.51
C LEU A 65 -17.81 4.03 7.75
N ASP A 66 -18.34 3.83 8.95
CA ASP A 66 -19.68 4.30 9.32
C ASP A 66 -19.75 5.82 9.40
N ASN A 67 -18.73 6.43 10.02
CA ASN A 67 -18.65 7.89 10.19
C ASN A 67 -17.97 8.61 9.03
N LYS A 68 -17.44 7.89 8.04
CA LYS A 68 -16.74 8.42 6.87
C LYS A 68 -15.58 9.35 7.26
N LYS A 69 -14.80 8.91 8.25
CA LYS A 69 -13.66 9.66 8.79
C LYS A 69 -12.42 8.79 8.77
N GLN A 70 -11.27 9.42 8.56
CA GLN A 70 -9.99 8.75 8.64
C GLN A 70 -9.00 9.51 9.51
N LYS A 71 -8.05 8.78 10.07
CA LYS A 71 -6.92 9.33 10.82
C LYS A 71 -5.63 8.72 10.29
N ASN A 72 -4.83 9.58 9.68
CA ASN A 72 -3.62 9.21 8.98
C ASN A 72 -2.41 9.46 9.86
N GLN A 73 -1.40 8.62 9.69
CA GLN A 73 -0.09 8.76 10.30
C GLN A 73 0.99 8.71 9.25
N SER A 74 2.01 9.52 9.46
CA SER A 74 3.19 9.61 8.63
C SER A 74 4.38 9.90 9.53
N ARG A 75 5.35 8.97 9.60
CA ARG A 75 6.48 9.00 10.53
C ARG A 75 7.78 8.62 9.84
N ILE A 76 8.73 9.54 9.79
CA ILE A 76 10.06 9.30 9.19
C ILE A 76 11.15 9.25 10.25
N ASP A 77 12.16 8.42 10.06
CA ASP A 77 13.31 8.38 10.97
C ASP A 77 14.37 9.45 10.63
N ASN A 78 15.36 9.58 11.53
CA ASN A 78 16.44 10.55 11.33
C ASN A 78 17.34 10.21 10.13
N LYS A 79 17.45 8.94 9.75
CA LYS A 79 18.22 8.51 8.58
C LYS A 79 17.53 8.98 7.30
N LEU A 80 16.23 8.73 7.16
CA LEU A 80 15.45 9.20 6.02
C LEU A 80 15.45 10.73 5.94
N LYS A 81 15.25 11.42 7.07
CA LYS A 81 15.37 12.89 7.15
C LYS A 81 16.72 13.38 6.59
N ARG A 82 17.81 12.74 6.99
CA ARG A 82 19.17 13.06 6.52
C ARG A 82 19.31 12.78 5.02
N ASN A 83 18.86 11.64 4.54
CA ASN A 83 18.92 11.29 3.12
C ASN A 83 18.12 12.29 2.28
N MET A 84 16.94 12.72 2.76
CA MET A 84 16.15 13.77 2.10
C MET A 84 16.90 15.10 2.03
N MET A 85 17.54 15.52 3.12
CA MET A 85 18.27 16.78 3.18
C MET A 85 19.52 16.80 2.30
N PHE A 86 20.30 15.72 2.27
CA PHE A 86 21.63 15.77 1.66
C PHE A 86 21.72 15.10 0.29
N LEU A 87 20.72 14.29 -0.09
CA LEU A 87 20.73 13.56 -1.36
C LEU A 87 19.48 13.91 -2.18
N TYR A 88 18.29 13.57 -1.68
CA TYR A 88 17.08 13.60 -2.53
C TYR A 88 16.58 15.00 -2.85
N LEU A 89 16.33 15.87 -1.86
CA LEU A 89 15.76 17.19 -2.11
C LEU A 89 16.71 18.13 -2.85
N PRO A 90 18.03 18.17 -2.58
CA PRO A 90 18.95 18.97 -3.38
C PRO A 90 18.95 18.56 -4.85
N PHE A 91 18.97 17.26 -5.14
CA PHE A 91 18.93 16.75 -6.51
C PHE A 91 17.58 17.07 -7.18
N TYR A 92 16.46 16.82 -6.49
CA TYR A 92 15.14 17.15 -6.99
C TYR A 92 14.98 18.65 -7.28
N LEU A 93 15.41 19.53 -6.37
CA LEU A 93 15.30 20.99 -6.53
C LEU A 93 16.24 21.55 -7.61
N LEU A 94 17.31 20.83 -7.97
CA LEU A 94 18.13 21.17 -9.13
C LEU A 94 17.33 21.01 -10.43
N LEU A 95 16.51 19.96 -10.52
CA LEU A 95 15.66 19.67 -11.67
C LEU A 95 14.34 20.47 -11.66
N HIS A 96 13.85 20.81 -10.46
CA HIS A 96 12.58 21.53 -10.24
C HIS A 96 12.77 22.80 -9.39
N PRO A 97 13.54 23.80 -9.87
CA PRO A 97 13.95 24.95 -9.05
C PRO A 97 12.80 25.87 -8.62
N PHE A 98 11.65 25.81 -9.29
CA PHE A 98 10.47 26.65 -8.99
C PHE A 98 9.44 25.96 -8.08
N ASP A 99 9.69 24.73 -7.61
CA ASP A 99 8.81 24.04 -6.69
C ASP A 99 8.89 24.65 -5.29
N THR A 100 8.01 25.62 -5.03
CA THR A 100 8.01 26.35 -3.75
C THR A 100 7.65 25.45 -2.55
N THR A 101 6.88 24.39 -2.76
CA THR A 101 6.48 23.46 -1.70
C THR A 101 7.69 22.65 -1.26
N MET A 102 8.46 22.11 -2.20
CA MET A 102 9.68 21.36 -1.89
C MET A 102 10.77 22.25 -1.30
N TRP A 103 10.90 23.51 -1.74
CA TRP A 103 11.79 24.47 -1.07
C TRP A 103 11.40 24.74 0.38
N ARG A 104 10.11 24.86 0.71
CA ARG A 104 9.64 25.03 2.10
C ARG A 104 9.94 23.79 2.93
N LEU A 105 9.70 22.60 2.38
CA LEU A 105 10.03 21.33 3.03
C LEU A 105 11.54 21.27 3.32
N TYR A 106 12.38 21.53 2.32
CA TYR A 106 13.83 21.51 2.44
C TYR A 106 14.34 22.46 3.54
N LYS A 107 13.86 23.71 3.55
CA LYS A 107 14.17 24.69 4.61
C LYS A 107 13.73 24.22 6.00
N SER A 108 12.55 23.60 6.11
CA SER A 108 12.07 23.04 7.38
C SER A 108 13.00 21.95 7.90
N LEU A 109 13.41 21.02 7.03
CA LEU A 109 14.28 19.91 7.41
C LEU A 109 15.67 20.40 7.83
N ILE A 110 16.27 21.36 7.09
CA ILE A 110 17.54 22.01 7.48
C ILE A 110 17.43 22.67 8.85
N ALA A 111 16.30 23.31 9.16
CA ALA A 111 16.03 23.89 10.48
C ALA A 111 15.73 22.82 11.56
N GLY A 112 15.94 21.53 11.28
CA GLY A 112 15.73 20.42 12.20
C GLY A 112 14.27 20.05 12.43
N ARG A 113 13.33 20.64 11.68
CA ARG A 113 11.88 20.49 11.90
C ARG A 113 11.23 19.60 10.83
N ILE A 114 10.52 18.56 11.28
CA ILE A 114 9.63 17.78 10.41
C ILE A 114 8.25 18.49 10.41
N PRO A 115 7.73 18.91 9.24
CA PRO A 115 6.46 19.63 9.18
C PRO A 115 5.28 18.71 9.49
N ARG A 116 4.25 19.24 10.16
CA ARG A 116 2.97 18.53 10.36
C ARG A 116 2.28 18.28 9.00
N PRO A 117 1.52 17.17 8.85
CA PRO A 117 1.19 16.16 9.87
C PRO A 117 2.27 15.09 10.07
N HIS A 118 3.39 15.19 9.38
CA HIS A 118 4.49 14.24 9.50
C HIS A 118 5.16 14.35 10.87
N GLY A 119 5.61 13.22 11.40
CA GLY A 119 6.24 13.13 12.71
C GLY A 119 7.56 12.38 12.68
N LEU A 120 8.31 12.47 13.79
CA LEU A 120 9.57 11.77 13.95
C LEU A 120 9.34 10.33 14.42
N LEU A 121 9.85 9.38 13.64
CA LEU A 121 10.08 8.01 14.06
C LEU A 121 11.41 7.95 14.83
N ARG A 122 11.34 7.88 16.16
CA ARG A 122 12.56 7.98 17.01
C ARG A 122 13.58 6.88 16.75
N LYS A 123 13.11 5.66 16.51
CA LYS A 123 13.96 4.48 16.31
C LYS A 123 13.23 3.50 15.39
N ALA A 124 13.96 2.96 14.42
CA ALA A 124 13.54 1.84 13.60
C ALA A 124 14.56 0.72 13.75
N VAL A 125 14.09 -0.50 13.95
CA VAL A 125 14.91 -1.71 14.06
C VAL A 125 14.21 -2.81 13.29
N ILE A 126 14.96 -3.51 12.44
CA ILE A 126 14.51 -4.73 11.79
C ILE A 126 15.36 -5.88 12.33
N LYS A 127 14.71 -6.94 12.80
CA LYS A 127 15.35 -8.21 13.16
C LYS A 127 14.86 -9.28 12.20
N GLN A 128 15.76 -10.15 11.76
CA GLN A 128 15.40 -11.36 11.01
C GLN A 128 15.35 -12.55 11.98
N ASN A 129 14.58 -13.58 11.62
CA ASN A 129 14.49 -14.89 12.30
C ASN A 129 14.00 -14.86 13.77
N PRO A 130 12.69 -14.65 14.03
CA PRO A 130 11.66 -14.31 13.04
C PRO A 130 11.72 -12.84 12.65
N LEU A 131 11.10 -12.49 11.53
CA LEU A 131 11.02 -11.10 11.09
C LEU A 131 10.28 -10.24 12.12
N ARG A 132 10.92 -9.15 12.54
CA ARG A 132 10.31 -8.11 13.38
C ARG A 132 10.70 -6.74 12.86
N LEU A 133 9.72 -6.04 12.29
CA LEU A 133 9.80 -4.62 11.99
C LEU A 133 9.36 -3.86 13.25
N MET A 134 10.24 -3.05 13.83
CA MET A 134 9.93 -2.26 15.02
C MET A 134 10.19 -0.78 14.73
N TYR A 135 9.14 -0.05 14.40
CA TYR A 135 9.17 1.35 14.01
C TYR A 135 8.54 2.16 15.15
N GLY A 136 9.38 2.58 16.10
CA GLY A 136 8.96 3.31 17.29
C GLY A 136 8.11 2.42 18.22
N LYS A 137 6.85 2.78 18.41
CA LYS A 137 5.86 1.98 19.16
C LYS A 137 5.11 1.00 18.26
N ASN A 138 5.31 1.09 16.96
CA ASN A 138 4.61 0.33 15.95
C ASN A 138 5.47 -0.88 15.57
N SER A 139 4.85 -2.02 15.30
CA SER A 139 5.57 -3.22 14.89
C SER A 139 4.75 -4.13 14.01
N MET A 140 5.43 -4.84 13.12
CA MET A 140 4.93 -6.00 12.40
C MET A 140 5.88 -7.17 12.70
N THR A 141 5.38 -8.23 13.34
CA THR A 141 6.17 -9.36 13.82
C THR A 141 5.59 -10.66 13.28
N PHE A 142 6.38 -11.37 12.49
CA PHE A 142 6.01 -12.67 11.94
C PHE A 142 6.28 -13.78 12.95
N GLU A 143 5.47 -14.84 12.93
CA GLU A 143 5.79 -16.09 13.61
C GLU A 143 6.97 -16.78 12.91
N LYS A 144 7.76 -17.58 13.64
CA LYS A 144 8.98 -18.19 13.08
C LYS A 144 8.68 -19.36 12.14
N GLU A 145 7.64 -20.11 12.44
CA GLU A 145 7.31 -21.40 11.79
C GLU A 145 6.00 -21.32 11.01
N LYS A 146 5.38 -20.14 10.97
CA LYS A 146 4.12 -19.87 10.26
C LYS A 146 4.21 -18.55 9.54
N GLU A 147 3.34 -18.39 8.56
CA GLU A 147 3.18 -17.16 7.80
C GLU A 147 2.31 -16.11 8.54
N ASP A 148 1.77 -16.47 9.71
CA ASP A 148 1.05 -15.57 10.62
C ASP A 148 1.92 -14.38 11.06
N PHE A 149 1.29 -13.21 11.23
CA PHE A 149 1.97 -12.05 11.79
C PHE A 149 1.07 -11.22 12.72
N HIS A 150 1.74 -10.52 13.62
CA HIS A 150 1.14 -9.62 14.59
C HIS A 150 1.49 -8.17 14.24
N LEU A 151 0.45 -7.35 14.08
CA LEU A 151 0.54 -5.93 13.76
C LEU A 151 0.10 -5.09 14.98
N LEU A 152 1.02 -4.28 15.48
CA LEU A 152 0.75 -3.27 16.51
C LEU A 152 1.01 -1.87 15.92
N LEU A 153 -0.02 -1.02 15.88
CA LEU A 153 0.09 0.38 15.50
C LEU A 153 -0.40 1.23 16.66
N SER A 154 0.37 2.23 17.10
CA SER A 154 0.04 3.02 18.29
C SER A 154 0.54 4.46 18.21
N GLU A 155 -0.25 5.34 17.59
CA GLU A 155 -0.01 6.79 17.52
C GLU A 155 -1.25 7.61 17.91
N ASP A 156 -1.01 8.78 18.50
CA ASP A 156 -2.04 9.79 18.82
C ASP A 156 -3.29 9.24 19.54
N GLY A 157 -3.08 8.33 20.51
CA GLY A 157 -4.16 7.74 21.31
C GLY A 157 -5.02 6.71 20.57
N ILE A 158 -4.59 6.26 19.39
CA ILE A 158 -5.19 5.12 18.68
C ILE A 158 -4.22 3.96 18.77
N THR A 159 -4.73 2.77 19.12
CA THR A 159 -3.98 1.53 19.09
C THR A 159 -4.74 0.47 18.29
N ALA A 160 -4.11 -0.11 17.27
CA ALA A 160 -4.58 -1.31 16.60
C ALA A 160 -3.62 -2.45 16.94
N ASP A 161 -4.16 -3.51 17.53
CA ASP A 161 -3.44 -4.69 18.00
C ASP A 161 -4.07 -5.92 17.37
N LEU A 162 -3.50 -6.38 16.25
CA LEU A 162 -4.14 -7.27 15.29
C LEU A 162 -3.25 -8.47 14.96
N HIS A 163 -3.87 -9.64 14.88
CA HIS A 163 -3.26 -10.87 14.40
C HIS A 163 -3.81 -11.21 13.01
N PHE A 164 -2.92 -11.42 12.06
CA PHE A 164 -3.20 -11.83 10.68
C PHE A 164 -2.77 -13.28 10.51
N GLN A 165 -3.71 -14.11 10.10
CA GLN A 165 -3.49 -15.53 9.84
C GLN A 165 -3.86 -15.82 8.37
N PRO A 166 -2.88 -16.10 7.49
CA PRO A 166 -3.14 -16.50 6.12
C PRO A 166 -4.07 -17.71 6.04
N ARG A 167 -5.05 -17.68 5.13
CA ARG A 167 -6.00 -18.79 4.89
C ARG A 167 -5.60 -19.69 3.73
N LYS A 168 -4.63 -19.24 2.93
CA LYS A 168 -4.09 -19.94 1.76
C LYS A 168 -2.63 -19.56 1.57
N PRO A 169 -1.87 -20.32 0.77
CA PRO A 169 -0.47 -20.01 0.47
C PRO A 169 -0.29 -18.60 -0.11
N HIS A 170 0.92 -18.06 0.01
CA HIS A 170 1.26 -16.81 -0.65
C HIS A 170 1.11 -16.90 -2.18
N ALA A 171 0.69 -15.80 -2.78
CA ALA A 171 0.63 -15.63 -4.22
C ALA A 171 1.94 -14.99 -4.72
N LEU A 172 2.58 -15.61 -5.70
CA LEU A 172 3.69 -15.02 -6.45
C LEU A 172 3.10 -14.13 -7.56
N ILE A 173 3.22 -12.81 -7.38
CA ILE A 173 2.63 -11.84 -8.31
C ILE A 173 3.39 -11.90 -9.64
N GLY A 174 2.67 -11.83 -10.76
CA GLY A 174 3.28 -12.07 -12.08
C GLY A 174 3.54 -13.53 -12.40
N THR A 175 3.04 -14.48 -11.58
CA THR A 175 3.28 -15.94 -11.60
C THR A 175 4.66 -16.40 -11.14
N ASP A 176 5.68 -15.55 -11.22
CA ASP A 176 7.06 -15.86 -10.81
C ASP A 176 7.55 -14.99 -9.64
N GLY A 177 6.70 -14.10 -9.13
CA GLY A 177 7.04 -13.21 -8.02
C GLY A 177 7.89 -12.03 -8.45
N LYS A 178 8.03 -11.77 -9.76
CA LYS A 178 8.77 -10.63 -10.29
C LYS A 178 8.09 -10.09 -11.55
N PRO A 179 6.88 -9.50 -11.42
CA PRO A 179 6.10 -9.06 -12.57
C PRO A 179 6.82 -7.98 -13.39
N ASP A 180 7.61 -7.12 -12.74
CA ASP A 180 8.37 -6.02 -13.33
C ASP A 180 9.78 -5.96 -12.69
N ASP A 181 10.30 -4.77 -12.37
CA ASP A 181 11.64 -4.58 -11.77
C ASP A 181 11.71 -4.95 -10.27
N LEU A 182 10.55 -5.22 -9.65
CA LEU A 182 10.42 -5.52 -8.23
C LEU A 182 10.01 -6.98 -8.01
N TYR A 183 10.59 -7.59 -6.98
CA TYR A 183 10.06 -8.83 -6.42
C TYR A 183 8.79 -8.53 -5.63
N TYR A 184 7.82 -9.44 -5.70
CA TYR A 184 6.49 -9.24 -5.18
C TYR A 184 5.78 -10.56 -4.87
N TYR A 185 5.48 -10.78 -3.58
CA TYR A 185 4.47 -11.77 -3.15
C TYR A 185 3.44 -11.16 -2.21
N SER A 186 2.31 -11.87 -2.06
CA SER A 186 1.19 -11.43 -1.22
C SER A 186 0.57 -12.56 -0.40
N PHE A 187 0.13 -12.26 0.83
CA PHE A 187 -0.89 -13.05 1.54
C PHE A 187 -2.24 -12.35 1.36
N THR A 188 -3.03 -12.78 0.38
CA THR A 188 -4.19 -12.01 -0.09
C THR A 188 -5.46 -12.25 0.70
N GLN A 189 -5.53 -13.34 1.46
CA GLN A 189 -6.66 -13.66 2.32
C GLN A 189 -6.19 -14.07 3.71
N ASN A 190 -6.24 -13.11 4.64
CA ASN A 190 -5.92 -13.33 6.04
C ASN A 190 -7.19 -13.28 6.87
N LYS A 191 -7.34 -14.21 7.81
CA LYS A 191 -8.24 -14.00 8.95
C LYS A 191 -7.60 -12.98 9.88
N VAL A 192 -8.31 -11.91 10.21
CA VAL A 192 -7.84 -10.86 11.12
C VAL A 192 -8.65 -10.89 12.40
N SER A 193 -7.97 -10.82 13.54
CA SER A 193 -8.61 -10.71 14.86
C SER A 193 -7.76 -9.88 15.81
N GLY A 194 -8.38 -9.19 16.76
CA GLY A 194 -7.62 -8.41 17.73
C GLY A 194 -8.44 -7.38 18.48
N LYS A 195 -7.78 -6.27 18.84
CA LYS A 195 -8.38 -5.15 19.56
C LYS A 195 -8.07 -3.83 18.88
N LEU A 196 -9.05 -2.94 18.89
CA LEU A 196 -8.90 -1.55 18.45
C LEU A 196 -9.23 -0.63 19.62
N HIS A 197 -8.29 0.24 19.98
CA HIS A 197 -8.49 1.31 20.95
C HIS A 197 -8.63 2.63 20.19
N THR A 198 -9.80 3.25 20.31
CA THR A 198 -10.08 4.57 19.74
C THR A 198 -10.68 5.49 20.81
N HIS A 199 -11.11 6.68 20.41
CA HIS A 199 -11.89 7.58 21.27
C HIS A 199 -13.22 6.96 21.77
N LYS A 200 -13.73 5.88 21.12
CA LYS A 200 -14.90 5.12 21.56
C LYS A 200 -14.57 4.10 22.67
N GLY A 201 -13.30 3.97 23.06
CA GLY A 201 -12.79 2.95 23.97
C GLY A 201 -12.17 1.76 23.23
N ILE A 202 -11.94 0.67 23.98
CA ILE A 202 -11.35 -0.57 23.47
C ILE A 202 -12.47 -1.50 22.99
N GLU A 203 -12.32 -2.01 21.78
CA GLU A 203 -13.26 -2.93 21.14
C GLU A 203 -12.54 -4.15 20.58
N SER A 204 -13.12 -5.33 20.76
CA SER A 204 -12.68 -6.53 20.03
C SER A 204 -13.12 -6.41 18.58
N VAL A 205 -12.24 -6.76 17.65
CA VAL A 205 -12.46 -6.68 16.21
C VAL A 205 -12.09 -7.99 15.51
N SER A 206 -12.76 -8.27 14.41
CA SER A 206 -12.44 -9.38 13.51
C SER A 206 -12.81 -9.05 12.07
N GLY A 207 -12.11 -9.64 11.11
CA GLY A 207 -12.46 -9.51 9.70
C GLY A 207 -11.44 -10.18 8.79
N GLU A 208 -11.22 -9.58 7.64
CA GLU A 208 -10.32 -10.08 6.60
C GLU A 208 -9.26 -9.04 6.25
N GLY A 209 -8.12 -9.50 5.78
CA GLY A 209 -7.01 -8.62 5.45
C GLY A 209 -6.07 -9.18 4.42
N TRP A 210 -5.16 -8.32 4.00
CA TRP A 210 -4.23 -8.48 2.92
C TRP A 210 -2.85 -8.06 3.39
N PHE A 211 -1.83 -8.71 2.87
CA PHE A 211 -0.44 -8.33 3.06
C PHE A 211 0.33 -8.44 1.74
N ASP A 212 1.19 -7.46 1.48
CA ASP A 212 2.15 -7.43 0.39
C ASP A 212 3.57 -7.22 0.92
N HIS A 213 4.53 -7.90 0.31
CA HIS A 213 5.94 -7.60 0.43
C HIS A 213 6.53 -7.35 -0.95
N GLN A 214 7.15 -6.18 -1.12
CA GLN A 214 7.79 -5.79 -2.36
C GLN A 214 9.17 -5.20 -2.11
N TRP A 215 10.13 -5.57 -2.95
CA TRP A 215 11.49 -5.06 -2.87
C TRP A 215 12.18 -5.07 -4.22
N GLY A 216 13.14 -4.16 -4.39
CA GLY A 216 14.00 -4.15 -5.56
C GLY A 216 14.64 -2.79 -5.77
N LYS A 217 14.94 -2.49 -7.05
CA LYS A 217 15.48 -1.20 -7.45
C LYS A 217 14.43 -0.44 -8.21
N ASP A 218 13.90 0.61 -7.60
CA ASP A 218 12.96 1.51 -8.25
C ASP A 218 13.41 2.97 -8.11
N TYR A 219 13.29 3.69 -9.22
CA TYR A 219 13.59 5.11 -9.35
C TYR A 219 12.39 5.90 -9.89
N SER A 220 11.21 5.27 -9.98
CA SER A 220 9.93 5.84 -10.40
C SER A 220 9.60 7.16 -9.68
N LEU A 221 9.79 7.19 -8.35
CA LEU A 221 9.60 8.36 -7.50
C LEU A 221 10.50 9.55 -7.90
N VAL A 222 11.69 9.29 -8.45
CA VAL A 222 12.60 10.35 -8.95
C VAL A 222 12.17 10.81 -10.34
N LYS A 223 11.55 9.94 -11.14
CA LYS A 223 11.04 10.25 -12.48
C LYS A 223 9.67 10.96 -12.45
N GLY A 224 9.08 11.15 -11.27
CA GLY A 224 7.78 11.79 -11.10
C GLY A 224 6.62 10.97 -11.65
N THR A 225 6.78 9.66 -11.81
CA THR A 225 5.71 8.77 -12.27
C THR A 225 4.74 8.47 -11.13
N GLY A 226 3.48 8.24 -11.47
CA GLY A 226 2.45 7.79 -10.55
C GLY A 226 2.02 6.36 -10.85
N TRP A 227 1.18 5.79 -10.01
CA TRP A 227 0.55 4.50 -10.28
C TRP A 227 -0.87 4.47 -9.71
N ASN A 228 -1.67 3.57 -10.28
CA ASN A 228 -2.94 3.15 -9.73
C ASN A 228 -2.79 1.69 -9.35
N TRP A 229 -3.11 1.33 -8.11
CA TRP A 229 -3.06 -0.04 -7.62
C TRP A 229 -4.38 -0.40 -6.91
N PHE A 230 -4.80 -1.64 -7.08
CA PHE A 230 -6.04 -2.18 -6.52
C PHE A 230 -5.77 -3.57 -5.96
N GLY A 231 -5.99 -3.75 -4.66
CA GLY A 231 -6.04 -5.06 -3.99
C GLY A 231 -7.46 -5.33 -3.56
N LEU A 232 -8.13 -6.29 -4.21
CA LEU A 232 -9.57 -6.50 -4.10
C LEU A 232 -9.89 -7.92 -3.68
N GLN A 233 -10.61 -8.10 -2.57
CA GLN A 233 -11.06 -9.39 -2.07
C GLN A 233 -12.52 -9.63 -2.51
N LEU A 234 -12.74 -10.66 -3.34
CA LEU A 234 -14.06 -11.02 -3.85
C LEU A 234 -14.81 -11.91 -2.86
N ASP A 235 -16.13 -11.75 -2.79
CA ASP A 235 -17.00 -12.55 -1.89
C ASP A 235 -17.00 -14.05 -2.24
N ASP A 236 -16.59 -14.41 -3.47
CA ASP A 236 -16.45 -15.80 -3.88
C ASP A 236 -15.14 -16.46 -3.40
N GLY A 237 -14.25 -15.71 -2.73
CA GLY A 237 -12.98 -16.18 -2.17
C GLY A 237 -11.78 -16.09 -3.11
N ARG A 238 -11.95 -15.49 -4.30
CA ARG A 238 -10.84 -15.07 -5.16
C ARG A 238 -10.41 -13.65 -4.83
N GLU A 239 -9.25 -13.24 -5.31
CA GLU A 239 -8.84 -11.85 -5.24
C GLU A 239 -8.26 -11.33 -6.55
N LEU A 240 -8.24 -10.01 -6.68
CA LEU A 240 -7.66 -9.30 -7.81
C LEU A 240 -6.57 -8.34 -7.31
N LEU A 241 -5.37 -8.46 -7.85
CA LEU A 241 -4.32 -7.46 -7.74
C LEU A 241 -4.10 -6.85 -9.13
N LEU A 242 -4.47 -5.57 -9.25
CA LEU A 242 -4.48 -4.85 -10.52
C LEU A 242 -3.65 -3.57 -10.37
N ASN A 243 -2.86 -3.22 -11.38
CA ASN A 243 -2.19 -1.93 -11.40
C ASN A 243 -1.88 -1.43 -12.80
N GLU A 244 -1.55 -0.14 -12.87
CA GLU A 244 -0.91 0.50 -14.00
C GLU A 244 0.08 1.56 -13.50
N MET A 245 1.17 1.75 -14.24
CA MET A 245 2.10 2.85 -14.06
C MET A 245 1.72 3.99 -14.99
N ARG A 246 1.81 5.24 -14.52
CA ARG A 246 1.49 6.45 -15.29
C ARG A 246 2.70 7.36 -15.35
N SER A 247 3.08 7.76 -16.55
CA SER A 247 4.10 8.78 -16.77
C SER A 247 3.50 10.20 -16.81
N ASN A 248 4.38 11.20 -16.77
CA ASN A 248 3.99 12.61 -16.73
C ASN A 248 3.33 13.11 -18.03
N ASP A 249 3.60 12.46 -19.16
CA ASP A 249 2.96 12.69 -20.46
C ASP A 249 1.57 12.04 -20.57
N GLY A 250 1.16 11.28 -19.55
CA GLY A 250 -0.12 10.58 -19.53
C GLY A 250 -0.11 9.21 -20.19
N GLU A 251 1.04 8.73 -20.68
CA GLU A 251 1.18 7.34 -21.11
C GLU A 251 1.05 6.39 -19.90
N THR A 252 0.42 5.24 -20.13
CA THR A 252 0.29 4.17 -19.14
C THR A 252 1.12 2.98 -19.57
N SER A 253 1.86 2.40 -18.64
CA SER A 253 2.70 1.22 -18.87
C SER A 253 2.58 0.22 -17.71
N SER A 254 3.17 -0.97 -17.87
CA SER A 254 3.18 -2.04 -16.87
C SER A 254 1.79 -2.40 -16.31
N GLN A 255 0.75 -2.26 -17.14
CA GLN A 255 -0.60 -2.70 -16.83
C GLN A 255 -0.61 -4.19 -16.53
N MET A 256 -1.13 -4.62 -15.38
CA MET A 256 -1.31 -6.04 -15.11
C MET A 256 -2.54 -6.34 -14.28
N ALA A 257 -3.02 -7.58 -14.46
CA ALA A 257 -4.05 -8.19 -13.67
C ALA A 257 -3.56 -9.54 -13.15
N ASN A 258 -3.64 -9.74 -11.84
CA ASN A 258 -3.45 -11.03 -11.20
C ASN A 258 -4.80 -11.46 -10.62
N VAL A 259 -5.37 -12.54 -11.15
CA VAL A 259 -6.52 -13.22 -10.54
C VAL A 259 -5.97 -14.33 -9.66
N ILE A 260 -6.17 -14.20 -8.37
CA ILE A 260 -5.63 -15.09 -7.35
C ILE A 260 -6.76 -16.01 -6.92
N GLU A 261 -6.63 -17.27 -7.31
CA GLU A 261 -7.65 -18.29 -7.09
C GLU A 261 -7.73 -18.71 -5.62
N LYS A 262 -8.79 -19.43 -5.26
CA LYS A 262 -9.07 -19.83 -3.86
C LYS A 262 -7.97 -20.71 -3.26
N ASP A 263 -7.23 -21.42 -4.12
CA ASP A 263 -6.10 -22.28 -3.74
C ASP A 263 -4.75 -21.55 -3.73
N GLY A 264 -4.71 -20.26 -4.11
CA GLY A 264 -3.50 -19.44 -4.21
C GLY A 264 -2.88 -19.41 -5.61
N THR A 265 -3.41 -20.18 -6.57
CA THR A 265 -2.92 -20.15 -7.96
C THR A 265 -3.15 -18.79 -8.59
N VAL A 266 -2.15 -18.26 -9.29
CA VAL A 266 -2.21 -16.94 -9.94
C VAL A 266 -2.43 -17.11 -11.45
N ARG A 267 -3.50 -16.49 -11.97
CA ARG A 267 -3.66 -16.24 -13.40
C ARG A 267 -3.27 -14.80 -13.69
N PHE A 268 -2.32 -14.61 -14.59
CA PHE A 268 -1.74 -13.30 -14.89
C PHE A 268 -2.01 -12.88 -16.33
N THR A 269 -2.28 -11.59 -16.52
CA THR A 269 -2.29 -10.98 -17.86
C THR A 269 -1.85 -9.53 -17.81
N ARG A 270 -1.27 -9.05 -18.91
CA ARG A 270 -1.03 -7.63 -19.19
C ARG A 270 -2.21 -6.97 -19.92
N ASN A 271 -3.17 -7.76 -20.40
CA ASN A 271 -4.36 -7.29 -21.12
C ASN A 271 -5.43 -6.86 -20.12
N ILE A 272 -5.29 -5.63 -19.62
CA ILE A 272 -6.21 -4.97 -18.71
C ILE A 272 -6.36 -3.51 -19.12
N SER A 273 -7.53 -2.95 -18.89
CA SER A 273 -7.79 -1.53 -19.15
C SER A 273 -8.50 -0.87 -17.96
N PHE A 274 -8.08 0.36 -17.65
CA PHE A 274 -8.61 1.17 -16.56
C PHE A 274 -9.28 2.41 -17.13
N HIS A 275 -10.54 2.65 -16.75
CA HIS A 275 -11.33 3.78 -17.23
C HIS A 275 -11.90 4.56 -16.03
N PRO A 276 -11.43 5.79 -15.77
CA PRO A 276 -11.95 6.62 -14.71
C PRO A 276 -13.45 6.95 -14.91
N LEU A 277 -14.24 6.76 -13.86
CA LEU A 277 -15.68 7.08 -13.85
C LEU A 277 -15.99 8.36 -13.07
N LYS A 278 -15.28 8.61 -11.97
CA LYS A 278 -15.53 9.75 -11.09
C LYS A 278 -14.24 10.30 -10.52
N TYR A 279 -14.15 11.63 -10.42
CA TYR A 279 -13.03 12.31 -9.80
C TYR A 279 -13.45 13.00 -8.49
N TRP A 280 -12.52 13.09 -7.55
CA TRP A 280 -12.59 13.92 -6.36
C TRP A 280 -11.38 14.84 -6.29
N LYS A 281 -11.60 16.10 -5.92
CA LYS A 281 -10.55 17.10 -5.79
C LYS A 281 -10.21 17.31 -4.32
N SER A 282 -8.95 17.13 -3.97
CA SER A 282 -8.46 17.43 -2.63
C SER A 282 -8.39 18.94 -2.40
N VAL A 283 -8.86 19.37 -1.24
CA VAL A 283 -8.67 20.75 -0.75
C VAL A 283 -7.30 20.95 -0.09
N LYS A 284 -6.59 19.87 0.25
CA LYS A 284 -5.29 19.94 0.94
C LYS A 284 -4.12 20.07 -0.04
N THR A 285 -4.17 19.30 -1.12
CA THR A 285 -3.08 19.21 -2.12
C THR A 285 -3.47 19.79 -3.47
N ASN A 286 -4.75 20.15 -3.68
CA ASN A 286 -5.33 20.53 -4.98
C ASN A 286 -5.35 19.39 -6.03
N ALA A 287 -4.87 18.20 -5.67
CA ALA A 287 -4.86 17.02 -6.54
C ALA A 287 -6.28 16.60 -6.96
N ARG A 288 -6.40 16.10 -8.19
CA ARG A 288 -7.65 15.55 -8.74
C ARG A 288 -7.50 14.03 -8.92
N TYR A 289 -8.05 13.27 -7.97
CA TYR A 289 -7.96 11.81 -7.95
C TYR A 289 -9.15 11.17 -8.68
N PRO A 290 -8.93 10.23 -9.62
CA PRO A 290 -9.97 9.34 -10.12
C PRO A 290 -10.33 8.31 -9.05
N ILE A 291 -11.44 8.49 -8.35
CA ILE A 291 -11.79 7.69 -7.17
C ILE A 291 -12.80 6.57 -7.48
N ALA A 292 -13.33 6.50 -8.69
CA ALA A 292 -14.15 5.39 -9.15
C ALA A 292 -13.71 4.98 -10.55
N TRP A 293 -13.73 3.68 -10.82
CA TRP A 293 -13.14 3.10 -12.02
C TRP A 293 -14.01 2.01 -12.60
N GLN A 294 -14.00 1.91 -13.93
CA GLN A 294 -14.39 0.75 -14.70
C GLN A 294 -13.11 0.04 -15.11
N ILE A 295 -12.98 -1.24 -14.78
CA ILE A 295 -11.80 -2.04 -15.08
C ILE A 295 -12.24 -3.29 -15.84
N THR A 296 -11.55 -3.59 -16.93
CA THR A 296 -11.86 -4.73 -17.79
C THR A 296 -10.61 -5.57 -18.01
N ILE A 297 -10.75 -6.88 -17.82
CA ILE A 297 -9.70 -7.90 -18.02
C ILE A 297 -10.21 -8.87 -19.09
N PRO A 298 -10.04 -8.57 -20.39
CA PRO A 298 -10.69 -9.31 -21.48
C PRO A 298 -10.31 -10.79 -21.51
N GLU A 299 -9.05 -11.12 -21.24
CA GLU A 299 -8.54 -12.50 -21.27
C GLU A 299 -9.23 -13.41 -20.24
N PHE A 300 -9.70 -12.84 -19.13
CA PHE A 300 -10.44 -13.57 -18.10
C PHE A 300 -11.94 -13.31 -18.14
N ASN A 301 -12.42 -12.55 -19.14
CA ASN A 301 -13.82 -12.14 -19.27
C ASN A 301 -14.39 -11.45 -18.01
N ILE A 302 -13.55 -10.72 -17.28
CA ILE A 302 -13.91 -10.01 -16.05
C ILE A 302 -14.11 -8.51 -16.37
N GLU A 303 -15.21 -7.97 -15.88
CA GLU A 303 -15.53 -6.55 -15.93
C GLU A 303 -16.01 -6.11 -14.54
N ILE A 304 -15.32 -5.15 -13.91
CA ILE A 304 -15.63 -4.67 -12.56
C ILE A 304 -15.70 -3.15 -12.51
N GLN A 305 -16.49 -2.63 -11.58
CA GLN A 305 -16.48 -1.24 -11.16
C GLN A 305 -16.05 -1.14 -9.71
N THR A 306 -15.14 -0.22 -9.41
CA THR A 306 -14.74 0.11 -8.04
C THR A 306 -15.27 1.49 -7.67
N VAL A 307 -15.81 1.61 -6.45
CA VAL A 307 -16.29 2.88 -5.89
C VAL A 307 -15.81 3.01 -4.45
N PRO A 308 -15.48 4.22 -3.98
CA PRO A 308 -14.96 4.41 -2.64
C PRO A 308 -16.11 4.46 -1.63
N PHE A 309 -15.90 3.93 -0.41
CA PHE A 309 -16.89 4.05 0.66
C PHE A 309 -17.23 5.52 0.97
N PHE A 310 -16.25 6.42 0.81
CA PHE A 310 -16.42 7.87 0.76
C PHE A 310 -15.21 8.53 0.09
N SER A 311 -15.36 9.78 -0.39
CA SER A 311 -14.36 10.38 -1.28
C SER A 311 -13.07 10.85 -0.59
N ASN A 312 -13.16 11.36 0.64
CA ASN A 312 -12.03 12.01 1.33
C ASN A 312 -11.13 10.99 2.05
N GLN A 313 -10.43 10.17 1.27
CA GLN A 313 -9.48 9.16 1.74
C GLN A 313 -8.01 9.51 1.41
N GLU A 314 -7.70 10.78 1.17
CA GLU A 314 -6.33 11.24 0.91
C GLU A 314 -5.45 11.26 2.17
N MET A 315 -4.25 10.70 2.04
CA MET A 315 -3.17 10.77 3.01
C MET A 315 -2.01 11.63 2.50
N LEU A 316 -1.57 12.59 3.32
CA LEU A 316 -0.39 13.40 3.02
C LEU A 316 0.87 12.57 3.26
N VAL A 317 1.77 12.57 2.28
CA VAL A 317 3.06 11.89 2.33
C VAL A 317 4.20 12.88 2.09
N LEU A 318 5.35 12.62 2.73
CA LEU A 318 6.48 13.53 2.67
C LEU A 318 7.20 13.43 1.32
N GLY A 319 7.72 14.56 0.83
CA GLY A 319 8.47 14.63 -0.43
C GLY A 319 7.60 15.04 -1.63
N PRO A 320 8.11 14.90 -2.86
CA PRO A 320 7.47 15.43 -4.07
C PRO A 320 6.07 14.87 -4.32
N LEU A 321 5.79 13.63 -3.89
CA LEU A 321 4.46 13.04 -3.99
C LEU A 321 3.37 13.87 -3.32
N GLN A 322 3.68 14.56 -2.20
CA GLN A 322 2.81 15.41 -1.37
C GLN A 322 1.57 14.71 -0.75
N GLY A 323 0.88 13.85 -1.49
CA GLY A 323 -0.28 13.10 -1.05
C GLY A 323 -0.61 11.94 -1.98
N ILE A 324 -1.11 10.87 -1.38
CA ILE A 324 -1.67 9.71 -2.06
C ILE A 324 -3.14 9.57 -1.68
N TRP A 325 -3.95 9.01 -2.58
CA TRP A 325 -5.28 8.55 -2.21
C TRP A 325 -5.17 7.08 -1.86
N GLU A 326 -5.39 6.75 -0.59
CA GLU A 326 -5.21 5.40 -0.05
C GLU A 326 -6.50 5.03 0.68
N GLY A 327 -7.41 4.36 -0.01
CA GLY A 327 -8.79 4.28 0.45
C GLY A 327 -9.48 2.96 0.21
N ALA A 328 -10.37 2.65 1.15
CA ALA A 328 -11.29 1.53 1.06
C ALA A 328 -12.29 1.77 -0.07
N VAL A 329 -12.46 0.72 -0.88
CA VAL A 329 -13.40 0.65 -2.01
C VAL A 329 -14.25 -0.60 -1.90
N SER A 330 -15.47 -0.52 -2.43
CA SER A 330 -16.29 -1.69 -2.76
C SER A 330 -16.25 -1.91 -4.26
N LEU A 331 -16.44 -3.15 -4.69
CA LEU A 331 -16.55 -3.50 -6.10
C LEU A 331 -17.85 -4.22 -6.43
N THR A 332 -18.30 -4.04 -7.66
CA THR A 332 -19.34 -4.86 -8.29
C THR A 332 -18.92 -5.16 -9.71
N GLY A 333 -19.26 -6.33 -10.23
CA GLY A 333 -18.91 -6.68 -11.59
C GLY A 333 -19.50 -7.99 -12.04
N LYS A 334 -18.92 -8.53 -13.10
CA LYS A 334 -19.33 -9.79 -13.70
C LYS A 334 -18.15 -10.49 -14.35
N GLU A 335 -18.23 -11.80 -14.39
CA GLU A 335 -17.36 -12.69 -15.14
C GLU A 335 -18.21 -13.54 -16.07
N ARG A 336 -17.84 -13.63 -17.36
CA ARG A 336 -18.49 -14.56 -18.29
C ARG A 336 -17.72 -15.87 -18.32
N LEU A 337 -18.39 -16.95 -17.94
CA LEU A 337 -17.83 -18.30 -17.91
C LEU A 337 -17.85 -18.93 -19.31
N SER A 338 -17.04 -19.98 -19.50
CA SER A 338 -16.91 -20.70 -20.78
C SER A 338 -18.22 -21.33 -21.28
N ASN A 339 -19.14 -21.67 -20.37
CA ASN A 339 -20.48 -22.17 -20.68
C ASN A 339 -21.49 -21.06 -21.02
N GLY A 340 -21.05 -19.80 -21.11
CA GLY A 340 -21.88 -18.64 -21.40
C GLY A 340 -22.60 -18.03 -20.20
N ALA A 341 -22.57 -18.69 -19.04
CA ALA A 341 -23.15 -18.16 -17.81
C ALA A 341 -22.41 -16.90 -17.33
N VAL A 342 -23.13 -16.05 -16.61
CA VAL A 342 -22.57 -14.83 -16.01
C VAL A 342 -22.52 -15.03 -14.51
N ASN A 343 -21.31 -14.96 -13.95
CA ASN A 343 -21.10 -14.91 -12.52
C ASN A 343 -21.06 -13.44 -12.08
N HIS A 344 -21.81 -13.07 -11.04
CA HIS A 344 -21.78 -11.72 -10.49
C HIS A 344 -20.67 -11.61 -9.45
N LEU A 345 -19.85 -10.57 -9.54
CA LEU A 345 -18.74 -10.34 -8.64
C LEU A 345 -19.10 -9.19 -7.69
N THR A 346 -18.88 -9.41 -6.40
CA THR A 346 -18.97 -8.39 -5.35
C THR A 346 -17.77 -8.56 -4.42
N GLY A 347 -17.43 -7.50 -3.69
CA GLY A 347 -16.33 -7.54 -2.75
C GLY A 347 -15.90 -6.16 -2.27
N GLU A 348 -14.79 -6.14 -1.54
CA GLU A 348 -14.17 -4.92 -1.01
C GLU A 348 -12.65 -5.00 -1.09
N GLY A 349 -11.99 -3.86 -0.96
CA GLY A 349 -10.54 -3.79 -1.11
C GLY A 349 -9.97 -2.40 -0.88
N PHE A 350 -8.68 -2.26 -1.14
CA PHE A 350 -8.00 -0.97 -1.13
C PHE A 350 -7.61 -0.55 -2.55
N MET A 351 -7.64 0.76 -2.75
CA MET A 351 -7.14 1.40 -3.95
C MET A 351 -6.12 2.48 -3.54
N GLU A 352 -4.95 2.42 -4.17
CA GLU A 352 -3.85 3.38 -4.00
C GLU A 352 -3.68 4.17 -5.30
N LEU A 353 -3.71 5.50 -5.21
CA LEU A 353 -3.51 6.42 -6.32
C LEU A 353 -2.38 7.39 -5.99
N VAL A 354 -1.28 7.29 -6.74
CA VAL A 354 -0.04 8.03 -6.48
C VAL A 354 0.30 8.97 -7.64
N GLY A 355 0.95 10.09 -7.33
CA GLY A 355 1.46 11.03 -8.33
C GLY A 355 0.44 12.04 -8.85
N TYR A 356 -0.73 12.18 -8.23
CA TYR A 356 -1.76 13.14 -8.64
C TYR A 356 -1.62 14.54 -8.03
N ALA A 357 -0.92 14.66 -6.89
CA ALA A 357 -0.60 15.95 -6.26
C ALA A 357 0.68 16.60 -6.82
N PHE A 358 1.53 15.79 -7.45
CA PHE A 358 2.76 16.24 -8.09
C PHE A 358 2.52 16.95 -9.42
N SER A 359 1.46 16.56 -10.15
CA SER A 359 1.17 17.03 -11.51
C SER A 359 0.13 18.16 -11.59
N SER A 360 -0.18 18.82 -10.48
CA SER A 360 -1.29 19.79 -10.38
C SER A 360 -0.87 21.24 -10.20
#